data_AF-A0ABD3Y093-F1
#
_entry.id   AF-A0ABD3Y093-F1
#
_cell.length_a   1.000
_cell.length_b   1.000
_cell.length_c   1.000
_cell.angle_alpha   90.00
_cell.angle_beta   90.00
_cell.angle_gamma   90.00
#
_symmetry.space_group_name_H-M   'P 1'
#
loop_
_entity.id
_entity.type
_entity.pdbx_description
1 polymer ?
#
loop_
_entity_poly.entity_id
_entity_poly.type
_entity_poly.pdbx_seq_one_letter_code
_entity_poly.pdbx_strand_id
1 'polypeptide(L)'
;MLVVRKPLLCRLLLCSLSLAGSLNVSAQSYIDQEHLTCFQALDQVYAKTDPLFVGSNSSCHVEDQCPSPEFLVDPCAAIVPRAGWGARGTRNANYMHEPVSIVFIHHTAMDRCYSSSKCIKEMKNVQDLHIDIKGWDDIGYSFLVGEDGKAYEARGWERVGAHTLGWNDVSISISVMGDFNDVFPRDSALKAINSVIECGLRKGKLMPDYKLYGHRDARPTFDSPGHMLYSLVKTWPHYSYMLPDRQKKY
;
A
#
# COMPACT_ATOMS: atom_id res chain seq x y z
N MET A 1 14.40 -4.99 18.29
CA MET A 1 15.08 -4.98 16.97
C MET A 1 14.65 -3.71 16.26
N LEU A 2 15.57 -2.80 16.02
CA LEU A 2 15.31 -1.41 15.60
C LEU A 2 14.61 -1.34 14.23
N VAL A 3 13.48 -0.63 14.18
CA VAL A 3 12.93 -0.14 12.91
C VAL A 3 13.72 1.10 12.52
N VAL A 4 14.69 0.93 11.62
CA VAL A 4 15.38 2.05 10.98
C VAL A 4 14.38 2.69 10.00
N ARG A 5 13.65 3.71 10.47
CA ARG A 5 12.92 4.61 9.58
C ARG A 5 13.97 5.48 8.89
N LYS A 6 14.09 5.38 7.56
CA LYS A 6 14.90 6.33 6.78
C LYS A 6 14.41 7.75 7.10
N PRO A 7 15.27 8.68 7.54
CA PRO A 7 14.86 10.05 7.69
C PRO A 7 14.61 10.59 6.28
N LEU A 8 13.39 11.05 6.01
CA LEU A 8 13.16 12.04 4.97
C LEU A 8 13.92 13.28 5.43
N LEU A 9 15.17 13.41 4.99
CA LEU A 9 15.94 14.63 5.13
C LEU A 9 15.13 15.74 4.46
N CYS A 10 14.44 16.53 5.27
CA CYS A 10 14.10 17.88 4.92
C CYS A 10 15.44 18.55 4.61
N ARG A 11 15.78 18.73 3.33
CA ARG A 11 16.95 19.50 2.91
C ARG A 11 16.74 20.92 3.42
N LEU A 12 17.18 21.21 4.64
CA LEU A 12 17.40 22.57 5.12
C LEU A 12 18.45 23.18 4.20
N LEU A 13 18.00 24.00 3.25
CA LEU A 13 18.86 24.92 2.52
C LEU A 13 19.47 25.87 3.56
N LEU A 14 20.75 25.68 3.83
CA LEU A 14 21.59 26.60 4.59
C LEU A 14 21.58 27.96 3.87
N CYS A 15 20.92 28.95 4.46
CA CYS A 15 21.12 30.35 4.09
C CYS A 15 22.57 30.71 4.44
N SER A 16 23.39 30.98 3.42
CA SER A 16 24.69 31.61 3.59
C SER A 16 24.50 33.03 4.11
N LEU A 17 24.65 33.23 5.43
CA LEU A 17 24.76 34.56 6.04
C LEU A 17 26.17 35.10 5.80
N SER A 18 26.30 35.95 4.78
CA SER A 18 27.32 36.99 4.78
C SER A 18 26.66 38.26 5.32
N LEU A 19 26.98 38.63 6.56
CA LEU A 19 26.91 40.01 7.02
C LEU A 19 27.92 40.22 8.15
N ALA A 20 28.77 41.21 7.91
CA ALA A 20 29.79 41.70 8.82
C ALA A 20 29.16 42.25 10.11
N GLY A 21 29.86 42.07 11.24
CA GLY A 21 29.61 42.83 12.46
C GLY A 21 29.04 41.99 13.61
N SER A 22 29.95 41.45 14.42
CA SER A 22 29.84 41.28 15.88
C SER A 22 28.45 41.07 16.47
N LEU A 23 28.05 39.82 16.67
CA LEU A 23 27.34 39.33 17.86
C LEU A 23 27.48 37.80 17.90
N ASN A 24 28.34 37.33 18.81
CA ASN A 24 28.55 35.92 19.13
C ASN A 24 27.26 35.32 19.71
N VAL A 25 26.54 34.52 18.93
CA VAL A 25 25.71 33.44 19.47
C VAL A 25 26.04 32.20 18.66
N SER A 26 26.70 31.25 19.33
CA SER A 26 27.20 30.02 18.75
C SER A 26 26.07 29.17 18.16
N ALA A 27 26.07 28.99 16.85
CA ALA A 27 25.26 27.99 16.15
C ALA A 27 25.81 26.56 16.36
N GLN A 28 26.06 26.15 17.61
CA GLN A 28 26.70 24.87 17.92
C GLN A 28 26.16 24.16 19.17
N SER A 29 24.83 24.16 19.37
CA SER A 29 24.20 23.20 20.30
C SER A 29 22.68 23.20 20.15
N TYR A 30 22.15 22.65 19.06
CA TYR A 30 20.81 22.05 19.06
C TYR A 30 20.77 20.92 18.03
N ILE A 31 21.71 19.99 18.19
CA ILE A 31 21.62 18.62 17.71
C ILE A 31 21.52 17.83 19.01
N ASP A 32 20.30 17.53 19.47
CA ASP A 32 19.95 16.46 20.42
C ASP A 32 18.49 16.60 20.91
N GLN A 33 17.54 16.66 19.97
CA GLN A 33 16.14 16.30 20.26
C GLN A 33 15.59 15.48 19.09
N GLU A 34 15.71 14.15 19.18
CA GLU A 34 15.40 13.19 18.10
C GLU A 34 13.91 13.08 17.68
N HIS A 35 12.99 13.93 18.16
CA HIS A 35 11.56 13.72 17.93
C HIS A 35 10.71 14.99 17.80
N LEU A 36 11.16 16.02 17.08
CA LEU A 36 10.24 17.09 16.66
C LEU A 36 9.77 16.89 15.22
N THR A 37 8.44 16.88 15.06
CA THR A 37 7.79 16.98 13.75
C THR A 37 7.97 18.40 13.19
N CYS A 38 7.92 18.55 11.86
CA CYS A 38 8.06 19.85 11.19
C CYS A 38 7.07 20.91 11.74
N PHE A 39 5.87 20.47 12.14
CA PHE A 39 4.85 21.32 12.79
C PHE A 39 5.32 21.90 14.13
N GLN A 40 5.96 21.08 14.98
CA GLN A 40 6.46 21.52 16.28
C GLN A 40 7.65 22.47 16.14
N ALA A 41 8.44 22.33 15.07
CA ALA A 41 9.52 23.25 14.77
C ALA A 41 9.01 24.63 14.31
N LEU A 42 7.93 24.68 13.51
CA LEU A 42 7.28 25.93 13.08
C LEU A 42 6.70 26.70 14.27
N ASP A 43 5.96 26.05 15.17
CA ASP A 43 5.39 26.71 16.35
C ASP A 43 6.48 27.30 17.27
N GLN A 44 7.63 26.65 17.37
CA GLN A 44 8.76 27.16 18.16
C GLN A 44 9.48 28.35 17.51
N VAL A 45 9.48 28.44 16.18
CA VAL A 45 10.03 29.59 15.44
C VAL A 45 9.09 30.80 15.60
N TYR A 46 7.78 30.61 15.41
CA TYR A 46 6.79 31.69 15.60
C TYR A 46 6.73 32.21 17.04
N ALA A 47 6.96 31.35 18.04
CA ALA A 47 6.99 31.76 19.44
C ALA A 47 8.25 32.56 19.85
N LYS A 48 9.30 32.59 19.02
CA LYS A 48 10.59 33.23 19.32
C LYS A 48 10.90 34.47 18.49
N THR A 49 10.09 34.80 17.48
CA THR A 49 10.21 36.01 16.69
C THR A 49 9.32 37.12 17.25
N ASP A 50 9.92 38.25 17.64
CA ASP A 50 9.21 39.44 18.12
C ASP A 50 8.40 40.09 16.98
N PRO A 51 7.08 40.36 17.10
CA PRO A 51 6.23 40.79 15.98
C PRO A 51 6.56 42.18 15.39
N LEU A 52 7.52 42.91 15.98
CA LEU A 52 7.76 44.33 15.67
C LEU A 52 8.96 44.63 14.77
N PHE A 53 9.66 43.62 14.24
CA PHE A 53 10.82 43.81 13.34
C PHE A 53 10.58 43.26 11.93
N VAL A 54 9.52 43.72 11.26
CA VAL A 54 9.43 43.61 9.79
C VAL A 54 9.74 44.99 9.20
N GLY A 55 11.04 45.29 9.13
CA GLY A 55 11.56 46.44 8.38
C GLY A 55 11.75 46.07 6.91
N SER A 56 11.19 46.88 6.02
CA SER A 56 11.20 46.75 4.56
C SER A 56 12.62 46.76 3.98
N ASN A 57 13.22 45.57 3.78
CA ASN A 57 14.18 45.20 2.70
C ASN A 57 14.97 43.93 3.03
N SER A 58 14.29 42.88 3.48
CA SER A 58 14.83 41.52 3.47
C SER A 58 13.94 40.66 2.59
N SER A 59 14.40 40.36 1.38
CA SER A 59 13.81 39.36 0.50
C SER A 59 14.21 37.98 1.05
N CYS A 60 13.56 37.58 2.13
CA CYS A 60 13.47 36.18 2.49
C CYS A 60 12.24 35.65 1.75
N HIS A 61 12.40 35.22 0.50
CA HIS A 61 11.42 34.32 -0.08
C HIS A 61 11.57 32.98 0.62
N VAL A 62 10.80 32.80 1.69
CA VAL A 62 10.41 31.46 2.11
C VAL A 62 9.59 30.94 0.92
N GLU A 63 10.17 30.07 0.11
CA GLU A 63 9.34 29.24 -0.76
C GLU A 63 8.45 28.43 0.19
N ASP A 64 7.21 28.90 0.35
CA ASP A 64 6.10 28.24 1.04
C ASP A 64 5.74 26.93 0.31
N GLN A 65 6.67 26.00 0.29
CA GLN A 65 6.42 24.60 0.03
C GLN A 65 7.19 23.77 1.05
N CYS A 66 6.76 23.87 2.32
CA CYS A 66 6.46 22.60 2.98
C CYS A 66 5.52 21.87 2.02
N PRO A 67 5.84 20.66 1.51
CA PRO A 67 4.85 19.92 0.73
C PRO A 67 3.59 19.94 1.58
N SER A 68 2.50 20.50 1.03
CA SER A 68 1.19 20.40 1.66
C SER A 68 1.07 18.95 2.10
N PRO A 69 0.63 18.64 3.33
CA PRO A 69 0.43 17.26 3.70
C PRO A 69 -0.49 16.69 2.64
N GLU A 70 0.05 15.88 1.72
CA GLU A 70 -0.76 14.89 1.04
C GLU A 70 -1.39 14.19 2.23
N PHE A 71 -2.68 14.47 2.37
CA PHE A 71 -3.47 14.22 3.56
C PHE A 71 -3.12 12.83 4.09
N LEU A 72 -3.24 12.65 5.40
CA LEU A 72 -3.29 11.32 6.02
C LEU A 72 -4.53 10.57 5.50
N VAL A 73 -4.56 10.27 4.19
CA VAL A 73 -5.58 9.49 3.52
C VAL A 73 -5.36 8.11 4.09
N ASP A 74 -6.31 7.71 4.91
CA ASP A 74 -6.34 6.39 5.49
C ASP A 74 -6.18 5.35 4.35
N PRO A 75 -5.08 4.56 4.28
CA PRO A 75 -4.87 3.59 3.21
C PRO A 75 -5.98 2.51 3.17
N CYS A 76 -6.69 2.29 4.27
CA CYS A 76 -7.85 1.42 4.32
C CYS A 76 -9.15 2.07 3.82
N ALA A 77 -9.25 3.40 3.70
CA ALA A 77 -10.46 4.07 3.24
C ALA A 77 -10.81 3.76 1.78
N ALA A 78 -9.82 3.33 0.99
CA ALA A 78 -10.01 2.91 -0.40
C ALA A 78 -10.55 1.47 -0.55
N ILE A 79 -10.73 0.74 0.56
CA ILE A 79 -11.24 -0.64 0.55
C ILE A 79 -12.76 -0.62 0.68
N VAL A 80 -13.45 -0.98 -0.40
CA VAL A 80 -14.90 -1.21 -0.41
C VAL A 80 -15.20 -2.51 0.33
N PRO A 81 -15.93 -2.46 1.46
CA PRO A 81 -16.24 -3.66 2.24
C PRO A 81 -17.20 -4.56 1.48
N ARG A 82 -17.32 -5.83 1.90
CA ARG A 82 -18.25 -6.81 1.29
C ARG A 82 -19.67 -6.29 1.09
N ALA A 83 -20.21 -5.60 2.10
CA ALA A 83 -21.55 -5.01 2.02
C ALA A 83 -21.63 -3.90 0.95
N GLY A 84 -20.55 -3.16 0.73
CA GLY A 84 -20.49 -2.04 -0.21
C GLY A 84 -20.57 -2.45 -1.69
N TRP A 85 -20.23 -3.69 -2.03
CA TRP A 85 -20.43 -4.25 -3.37
C TRP A 85 -21.55 -5.30 -3.43
N GLY A 86 -22.27 -5.52 -2.32
CA GLY A 86 -23.39 -6.45 -2.26
C GLY A 86 -22.98 -7.92 -2.39
N ALA A 87 -21.92 -8.32 -1.67
CA ALA A 87 -21.43 -9.68 -1.65
C ALA A 87 -22.50 -10.67 -1.16
N ARG A 88 -22.58 -11.84 -1.79
CA ARG A 88 -23.30 -13.00 -1.26
C ARG A 88 -22.69 -13.46 0.06
N GLY A 89 -23.49 -14.14 0.88
CA GLY A 89 -22.99 -14.82 2.08
C GLY A 89 -21.99 -15.92 1.71
N THR A 90 -21.05 -16.20 2.61
CA THR A 90 -20.09 -17.29 2.40
C THR A 90 -20.61 -18.59 2.98
N ARG A 91 -20.37 -19.73 2.29
CA ARG A 91 -20.81 -21.06 2.76
C ARG A 91 -20.07 -21.52 4.02
N ASN A 92 -18.75 -21.73 3.95
CA ASN A 92 -17.90 -22.07 5.09
C ASN A 92 -16.72 -21.10 5.24
N ALA A 93 -16.22 -20.93 6.47
CA ALA A 93 -15.11 -20.04 6.78
C ALA A 93 -14.07 -20.73 7.65
N ASN A 94 -12.87 -20.90 7.10
CA ASN A 94 -11.66 -21.17 7.89
C ASN A 94 -10.87 -19.87 8.04
N TYR A 95 -10.13 -19.77 9.14
CA TYR A 95 -9.35 -18.59 9.50
C TYR A 95 -7.85 -18.89 9.48
N MET A 96 -7.06 -17.90 9.06
CA MET A 96 -5.61 -17.97 9.00
C MET A 96 -4.98 -17.57 10.34
N HIS A 97 -3.74 -17.99 10.56
CA HIS A 97 -2.93 -17.38 11.61
C HIS A 97 -2.36 -16.06 11.11
N GLU A 98 -2.59 -15.01 11.88
CA GLU A 98 -2.14 -13.65 11.59
C GLU A 98 -1.03 -13.21 12.54
N PRO A 99 -0.20 -12.23 12.14
CA PRO A 99 -0.10 -11.66 10.79
C PRO A 99 0.47 -12.66 9.78
N VAL A 100 0.06 -12.52 8.51
CA VAL A 100 0.70 -13.28 7.43
C VAL A 100 2.00 -12.63 6.99
N SER A 101 2.90 -13.38 6.37
CA SER A 101 4.19 -12.88 5.86
C SER A 101 4.29 -12.92 4.33
N ILE A 102 3.23 -13.29 3.62
CA ILE A 102 3.26 -13.51 2.17
C ILE A 102 2.10 -12.78 1.48
N VAL A 103 2.41 -12.10 0.39
CA VAL A 103 1.44 -11.49 -0.53
C VAL A 103 1.60 -12.09 -1.92
N PHE A 104 0.48 -12.56 -2.50
CA PHE A 104 0.43 -12.97 -3.90
C PHE A 104 -0.34 -11.95 -4.74
N ILE A 105 0.23 -11.59 -5.89
CA ILE A 105 -0.43 -10.79 -6.92
C ILE A 105 -1.01 -11.70 -7.98
N HIS A 106 -2.28 -11.47 -8.29
CA HIS A 106 -3.06 -12.21 -9.29
C HIS A 106 -3.66 -11.25 -10.32
N HIS A 107 -4.16 -11.82 -11.41
CA HIS A 107 -5.21 -11.21 -12.22
C HIS A 107 -6.43 -12.14 -12.27
N THR A 108 -7.60 -11.61 -12.60
CA THR A 108 -8.80 -12.46 -12.72
C THR A 108 -8.84 -13.26 -14.01
N ALA A 109 -8.12 -12.83 -15.05
CA ALA A 109 -8.26 -13.31 -16.44
C ALA A 109 -9.73 -13.20 -16.93
N MET A 110 -10.42 -12.16 -16.47
CA MET A 110 -11.79 -11.81 -16.83
C MET A 110 -11.84 -10.36 -17.32
N ASP A 111 -13.02 -9.74 -17.30
CA ASP A 111 -13.19 -8.38 -17.81
C ASP A 111 -12.49 -7.34 -16.93
N ARG A 112 -11.89 -6.34 -17.60
CA ARG A 112 -11.40 -5.13 -16.95
C ARG A 112 -12.57 -4.23 -16.59
N CYS A 113 -12.47 -3.53 -15.47
CA CYS A 113 -13.50 -2.61 -15.00
C CYS A 113 -12.91 -1.24 -14.68
N TYR A 114 -13.61 -0.17 -15.09
CA TYR A 114 -13.06 1.20 -15.05
C TYR A 114 -13.91 2.20 -14.25
N SER A 115 -15.12 1.80 -13.84
CA SER A 115 -16.02 2.59 -12.99
C SER A 115 -16.50 1.71 -11.85
N SER A 116 -16.84 2.31 -10.70
CA SER A 116 -17.25 1.51 -9.55
C SER A 116 -18.48 0.64 -9.80
N SER A 117 -19.45 1.10 -10.59
CA SER A 117 -20.59 0.26 -10.98
C SER A 117 -20.17 -0.97 -11.80
N LYS A 118 -19.22 -0.82 -12.73
CA LYS A 118 -18.68 -1.93 -13.52
C LYS A 118 -17.81 -2.86 -12.66
N CYS A 119 -17.01 -2.32 -11.75
CA CYS A 119 -16.18 -3.12 -10.87
C CYS A 119 -16.99 -3.90 -9.83
N ILE A 120 -18.07 -3.32 -9.30
CA ILE A 120 -19.03 -4.05 -8.46
C ILE A 120 -19.70 -5.18 -9.24
N LYS A 121 -20.07 -4.93 -10.50
CA LYS A 121 -20.61 -6.00 -11.37
C LYS A 121 -19.58 -7.10 -11.57
N GLU A 122 -18.32 -6.75 -11.81
CA GLU A 122 -17.26 -7.73 -12.01
C GLU A 122 -16.93 -8.52 -10.74
N MET A 123 -16.94 -7.88 -9.57
CA MET A 123 -16.86 -8.58 -8.28
C MET A 123 -17.93 -9.67 -8.14
N LYS A 124 -19.17 -9.37 -8.53
CA LYS A 124 -20.27 -10.34 -8.52
C LYS A 124 -20.05 -11.46 -9.54
N ASN A 125 -19.63 -11.14 -10.75
CA ASN A 125 -19.30 -12.15 -11.77
C ASN A 125 -18.24 -13.13 -11.27
N VAL A 126 -17.16 -12.62 -10.64
CA VAL A 126 -16.11 -13.46 -10.05
C VAL A 126 -16.66 -14.31 -8.89
N GLN A 127 -17.55 -13.76 -8.06
CA GLN A 127 -18.18 -14.50 -6.97
C GLN A 127 -19.07 -15.63 -7.49
N ASP A 128 -19.92 -15.35 -8.46
CA ASP A 128 -20.84 -16.33 -9.04
C ASP A 128 -20.06 -17.44 -9.74
N LEU A 129 -19.02 -17.10 -10.50
CA LEU A 129 -18.11 -18.09 -11.09
C LEU A 129 -17.49 -19.01 -10.02
N HIS A 130 -16.99 -18.43 -8.93
CA HIS A 130 -16.31 -19.20 -7.88
C HIS A 130 -17.28 -20.06 -7.06
N ILE A 131 -18.47 -19.56 -6.74
CA ILE A 131 -19.44 -20.27 -5.91
C ILE A 131 -20.25 -21.30 -6.71
N ASP A 132 -20.77 -20.90 -7.88
CA ASP A 132 -21.76 -21.68 -8.61
C ASP A 132 -21.10 -22.62 -9.63
N ILE A 133 -19.97 -22.22 -10.23
CA ILE A 133 -19.26 -23.05 -11.22
C ILE A 133 -18.12 -23.85 -10.58
N LYS A 134 -17.28 -23.21 -9.73
CA LYS A 134 -16.16 -23.91 -9.08
C LYS A 134 -16.52 -24.60 -7.76
N GLY A 135 -17.71 -24.33 -7.22
CA GLY A 135 -18.19 -24.94 -5.98
C GLY A 135 -17.46 -24.45 -4.72
N TRP A 136 -16.73 -23.34 -4.79
CA TRP A 136 -16.00 -22.81 -3.64
C TRP A 136 -16.94 -22.14 -2.63
N ASP A 137 -16.46 -21.93 -1.41
CA ASP A 137 -17.26 -21.27 -0.38
C ASP A 137 -17.56 -19.80 -0.72
N ASP A 138 -16.61 -19.14 -1.40
CA ASP A 138 -16.64 -17.73 -1.81
C ASP A 138 -15.62 -17.44 -2.93
N ILE A 139 -15.52 -16.18 -3.36
CA ILE A 139 -14.40 -15.66 -4.16
C ILE A 139 -13.07 -16.18 -3.60
N GLY A 140 -12.21 -16.78 -4.43
CA GLY A 140 -10.95 -17.38 -3.96
C GLY A 140 -9.90 -16.40 -3.45
N TYR A 141 -10.01 -15.10 -3.76
CA TYR A 141 -9.04 -14.07 -3.39
C TYR A 141 -9.36 -13.40 -2.05
N SER A 142 -8.35 -12.85 -1.38
CA SER A 142 -8.51 -11.96 -0.21
C SER A 142 -9.08 -10.60 -0.62
N PHE A 143 -8.47 -9.95 -1.61
CA PHE A 143 -8.87 -8.65 -2.17
C PHE A 143 -8.83 -8.66 -3.69
N LEU A 144 -9.67 -7.84 -4.31
CA LEU A 144 -9.62 -7.54 -5.73
C LEU A 144 -9.46 -6.05 -5.94
N VAL A 145 -8.78 -5.66 -7.01
CA VAL A 145 -8.56 -4.25 -7.37
C VAL A 145 -9.12 -3.98 -8.74
N GLY A 146 -9.91 -2.91 -8.85
CA GLY A 146 -10.42 -2.41 -10.13
C GLY A 146 -9.54 -1.31 -10.70
N GLU A 147 -9.65 -1.08 -12.01
CA GLU A 147 -8.98 0.06 -12.64
C GLU A 147 -9.70 1.40 -12.39
N ASP A 148 -10.81 1.37 -11.65
CA ASP A 148 -11.40 2.53 -11.00
C ASP A 148 -10.61 3.01 -9.77
N GLY A 149 -9.53 2.31 -9.40
CA GLY A 149 -8.62 2.70 -8.32
C GLY A 149 -9.13 2.34 -6.92
N LYS A 150 -10.11 1.43 -6.83
CA LYS A 150 -10.61 0.92 -5.55
C LYS A 150 -10.17 -0.51 -5.32
N ALA A 151 -9.97 -0.84 -4.05
CA ALA A 151 -9.86 -2.21 -3.60
C ALA A 151 -11.23 -2.69 -3.11
N TYR A 152 -11.53 -3.96 -3.33
CA TYR A 152 -12.78 -4.60 -2.97
C TYR A 152 -12.48 -5.79 -2.07
N GLU A 153 -13.05 -5.78 -0.87
CA GLU A 153 -12.89 -6.86 0.09
C GLU A 153 -13.61 -8.11 -0.41
N ALA A 154 -12.86 -9.19 -0.64
CA ALA A 154 -13.41 -10.51 -0.92
C ALA A 154 -13.38 -11.36 0.36
N ARG A 155 -12.48 -12.33 0.50
CA ARG A 155 -12.34 -13.06 1.78
C ARG A 155 -11.73 -12.20 2.89
N GLY A 156 -11.09 -11.10 2.54
CA GLY A 156 -10.56 -10.14 3.49
C GLY A 156 -9.29 -10.64 4.17
N TRP A 157 -9.02 -10.10 5.35
CA TRP A 157 -7.76 -10.30 6.08
C TRP A 157 -7.62 -11.66 6.75
N GLU A 158 -8.73 -12.16 7.32
CA GLU A 158 -8.67 -13.23 8.33
C GLU A 158 -8.94 -14.62 7.74
N ARG A 159 -9.53 -14.69 6.55
CA ARG A 159 -10.12 -15.93 6.05
C ARG A 159 -9.24 -16.59 5.01
N VAL A 160 -9.09 -17.91 5.14
CA VAL A 160 -8.30 -18.75 4.22
C VAL A 160 -8.81 -18.58 2.79
N GLY A 161 -7.88 -18.34 1.86
CA GLY A 161 -8.12 -18.19 0.42
C GLY A 161 -8.44 -19.49 -0.33
N ALA A 162 -8.65 -19.36 -1.64
CA ALA A 162 -8.60 -20.45 -2.63
C ALA A 162 -7.84 -20.00 -3.90
N HIS A 163 -6.87 -19.08 -3.74
CA HIS A 163 -6.18 -18.38 -4.82
C HIS A 163 -4.85 -19.04 -5.22
N THR A 164 -4.08 -19.56 -4.27
CA THR A 164 -2.75 -20.14 -4.49
C THR A 164 -2.65 -21.45 -3.72
N LEU A 165 -2.75 -22.58 -4.43
CA LEU A 165 -2.71 -23.89 -3.78
C LEU A 165 -1.39 -24.06 -3.00
N GLY A 166 -1.50 -24.53 -1.76
CA GLY A 166 -0.34 -24.70 -0.88
C GLY A 166 0.14 -23.41 -0.24
N TRP A 167 -0.62 -22.31 -0.32
CA TRP A 167 -0.29 -21.03 0.33
C TRP A 167 -1.51 -20.26 0.89
N ASN A 168 -2.73 -20.71 0.59
CA ASN A 168 -3.98 -20.03 0.95
C ASN A 168 -4.19 -19.68 2.43
N ASP A 169 -3.51 -20.39 3.34
CA ASP A 169 -3.66 -20.28 4.80
C ASP A 169 -2.58 -19.42 5.47
N VAL A 170 -1.60 -18.96 4.70
CA VAL A 170 -0.42 -18.20 5.17
C VAL A 170 -0.14 -16.96 4.31
N SER A 171 -1.08 -16.57 3.45
CA SER A 171 -0.88 -15.46 2.53
C SER A 171 -2.16 -14.68 2.26
N ILE A 172 -1.97 -13.42 1.87
CA ILE A 172 -3.03 -12.56 1.33
C ILE A 172 -2.86 -12.46 -0.18
N SER A 173 -3.95 -12.58 -0.93
CA SER A 173 -3.93 -12.34 -2.38
C SER A 173 -4.57 -11.01 -2.76
N ILE A 174 -3.93 -10.29 -3.67
CA ILE A 174 -4.49 -9.10 -4.30
C ILE A 174 -4.62 -9.39 -5.80
N SER A 175 -5.84 -9.52 -6.30
CA SER A 175 -6.12 -9.81 -7.70
C SER A 175 -6.57 -8.58 -8.46
N VAL A 176 -5.89 -8.21 -9.54
CA VAL A 176 -6.34 -7.12 -10.41
C VAL A 176 -7.42 -7.66 -11.35
N MET A 177 -8.59 -6.99 -11.40
CA MET A 177 -9.70 -7.38 -12.28
C MET A 177 -9.35 -7.07 -13.73
N GLY A 178 -9.18 -8.12 -14.53
CA GLY A 178 -8.78 -8.04 -15.92
C GLY A 178 -7.86 -9.16 -16.39
N ASP A 179 -7.49 -9.10 -17.66
CA ASP A 179 -6.32 -9.78 -18.23
C ASP A 179 -5.20 -8.75 -18.50
N PHE A 180 -3.99 -9.10 -18.09
CA PHE A 180 -2.78 -8.26 -18.13
C PHE A 180 -1.60 -9.00 -18.77
N ASN A 181 -1.89 -9.95 -19.67
CA ASN A 181 -0.88 -10.59 -20.50
C ASN A 181 -0.22 -9.62 -21.48
N ASP A 182 -0.99 -8.75 -22.12
CA ASP A 182 -0.50 -7.87 -23.18
C ASP A 182 -0.69 -6.37 -22.89
N VAL A 183 -1.15 -6.05 -21.68
CA VAL A 183 -1.44 -4.67 -21.29
C VAL A 183 -1.09 -4.41 -19.84
N PHE A 184 -0.54 -3.23 -19.57
CA PHE A 184 -0.29 -2.78 -18.19
C PHE A 184 -1.60 -2.37 -17.50
N PRO A 185 -1.75 -2.63 -16.20
CA PRO A 185 -2.82 -2.02 -15.41
C PRO A 185 -2.67 -0.50 -15.34
N ARG A 186 -3.78 0.20 -15.13
CA ARG A 186 -3.76 1.64 -14.82
C ARG A 186 -3.05 1.92 -13.51
N ASP A 187 -2.39 3.07 -13.43
CA ASP A 187 -1.74 3.56 -12.19
C ASP A 187 -2.71 3.62 -10.99
N SER A 188 -4.00 3.86 -11.24
CA SER A 188 -5.05 3.83 -10.22
C SER A 188 -5.14 2.46 -9.55
N ALA A 189 -5.10 1.38 -10.32
CA ALA A 189 -5.09 0.01 -9.78
C ALA A 189 -3.79 -0.25 -9.00
N LEU A 190 -2.64 0.18 -9.51
CA LEU A 190 -1.36 0.01 -8.82
C LEU A 190 -1.34 0.74 -7.46
N LYS A 191 -1.89 1.95 -7.39
CA LYS A 191 -2.07 2.71 -6.14
C LYS A 191 -3.01 2.00 -5.16
N ALA A 192 -4.08 1.39 -5.66
CA ALA A 192 -5.01 0.62 -4.83
C ALA A 192 -4.37 -0.66 -4.26
N ILE A 193 -3.51 -1.35 -5.02
CA ILE A 193 -2.71 -2.47 -4.49
C ILE A 193 -1.84 -2.00 -3.32
N ASN A 194 -1.12 -0.88 -3.50
CA ASN A 194 -0.28 -0.33 -2.43
C ASN A 194 -1.11 0.07 -1.19
N SER A 195 -2.29 0.66 -1.41
CA SER A 195 -3.22 1.03 -0.32
C SER A 195 -3.66 -0.20 0.50
N VAL A 196 -3.93 -1.34 -0.16
CA VAL A 196 -4.23 -2.60 0.53
C VAL A 196 -3.02 -3.06 1.36
N ILE A 197 -1.82 -3.06 0.79
CA ILE A 197 -0.60 -3.48 1.51
C ILE A 197 -0.37 -2.59 2.75
N GLU A 198 -0.39 -1.27 2.58
CA GLU A 198 -0.22 -0.31 3.68
C GLU A 198 -1.30 -0.45 4.75
N CYS A 199 -2.55 -0.68 4.34
CA CYS A 199 -3.64 -0.98 5.27
C CYS A 199 -3.35 -2.26 6.08
N GLY A 200 -2.90 -3.33 5.43
CA GLY A 200 -2.55 -4.59 6.07
C GLY A 200 -1.43 -4.45 7.09
N LEU A 201 -0.37 -3.71 6.74
CA LEU A 201 0.74 -3.38 7.64
C LEU A 201 0.24 -2.60 8.86
N ARG A 202 -0.57 -1.55 8.62
CA ARG A 202 -1.09 -0.68 9.68
C ARG A 202 -2.04 -1.41 10.64
N LYS A 203 -2.83 -2.36 10.14
CA LYS A 203 -3.75 -3.18 10.96
C LYS A 203 -3.04 -4.37 11.64
N GLY A 204 -1.74 -4.58 11.43
CA GLY A 204 -1.03 -5.74 11.95
C GLY A 204 -1.49 -7.06 11.34
N LYS A 205 -2.04 -7.03 10.12
CA LYS A 205 -2.49 -8.20 9.35
C LYS A 205 -1.38 -8.75 8.46
N LEU A 206 -0.42 -7.90 8.09
CA LEU A 206 0.74 -8.22 7.28
C LEU A 206 2.02 -7.88 8.06
N MET A 207 2.99 -8.79 8.05
CA MET A 207 4.31 -8.56 8.65
C MET A 207 5.08 -7.44 7.93
N PRO A 208 5.83 -6.56 8.62
CA PRO A 208 6.61 -5.51 7.97
C PRO A 208 7.67 -6.01 6.97
N ASP A 209 8.19 -7.22 7.15
CA ASP A 209 9.21 -7.85 6.31
C ASP A 209 8.62 -8.88 5.32
N TYR A 210 7.32 -8.79 5.05
CA TYR A 210 6.59 -9.68 4.15
C TYR A 210 7.30 -9.90 2.81
N LYS A 211 7.00 -11.00 2.14
CA LYS A 211 7.48 -11.31 0.80
C LYS A 211 6.34 -11.22 -0.20
N LEU A 212 6.63 -10.67 -1.36
CA LEU A 212 5.69 -10.45 -2.44
C LEU A 212 6.05 -11.33 -3.63
N TYR A 213 5.04 -11.93 -4.25
CA TYR A 213 5.19 -12.84 -5.37
C TYR A 213 4.07 -12.63 -6.40
N GLY A 214 4.32 -12.98 -7.65
CA GLY A 214 3.25 -13.28 -8.59
C GLY A 214 2.72 -14.70 -8.36
N HIS A 215 1.45 -14.96 -8.68
CA HIS A 215 0.88 -16.31 -8.55
C HIS A 215 1.74 -17.37 -9.27
N ARG A 216 2.25 -17.05 -10.46
CA ARG A 216 3.14 -17.92 -11.24
C ARG A 216 4.44 -18.33 -10.52
N ASP A 217 4.90 -17.59 -9.52
CA ASP A 217 6.08 -17.98 -8.74
C ASP A 217 5.81 -19.24 -7.90
N ALA A 218 4.56 -19.45 -7.47
CA ALA A 218 4.13 -20.67 -6.76
C ALA A 218 3.68 -21.78 -7.71
N ARG A 219 3.22 -21.42 -8.91
CA ARG A 219 2.75 -22.34 -9.93
C ARG A 219 3.14 -21.87 -11.33
N PRO A 220 4.33 -22.22 -11.83
CA PRO A 220 4.85 -21.72 -13.10
C PRO A 220 4.02 -22.09 -14.34
N THR A 221 3.13 -23.09 -14.22
CA THR A 221 2.23 -23.51 -15.31
C THR A 221 1.01 -22.60 -15.49
N PHE A 222 0.85 -21.56 -14.68
CA PHE A 222 -0.26 -20.60 -14.77
C PHE A 222 0.28 -19.22 -15.15
N ASP A 223 -0.46 -18.52 -16.01
CA ASP A 223 -0.04 -17.19 -16.48
C ASP A 223 -0.35 -16.06 -15.51
N SER A 224 -1.14 -16.27 -14.45
CA SER A 224 -1.43 -15.21 -13.47
C SER A 224 -0.14 -14.69 -12.80
N PRO A 225 0.06 -13.36 -12.66
CA PRO A 225 -0.90 -12.27 -12.85
C PRO A 225 -0.94 -11.64 -14.27
N GLY A 226 -0.48 -12.34 -15.29
CA GLY A 226 -0.28 -11.82 -16.65
C GLY A 226 1.13 -11.29 -16.88
N HIS A 227 1.67 -11.40 -18.10
CA HIS A 227 3.07 -11.04 -18.38
C HIS A 227 3.40 -9.57 -18.07
N MET A 228 2.52 -8.63 -18.43
CA MET A 228 2.79 -7.20 -18.22
C MET A 228 2.71 -6.82 -16.75
N LEU A 229 1.67 -7.25 -16.02
CA LEU A 229 1.59 -7.02 -14.58
C LEU A 229 2.73 -7.73 -13.83
N TYR A 230 3.07 -8.96 -14.19
CA TYR A 230 4.19 -9.68 -13.57
C TYR A 230 5.53 -8.96 -13.78
N SER A 231 5.75 -8.36 -14.96
CA SER A 231 6.96 -7.57 -15.22
C SER A 231 7.12 -6.39 -14.25
N LEU A 232 6.01 -5.74 -13.84
CA LEU A 232 6.01 -4.69 -12.83
C LEU A 232 6.19 -5.26 -11.42
N VAL A 233 5.50 -6.34 -11.09
CA VAL A 233 5.58 -6.99 -9.76
C VAL A 233 7.02 -7.29 -9.36
N LYS A 234 7.85 -7.75 -10.31
CA LYS A 234 9.27 -8.04 -10.06
C LYS A 234 10.11 -6.83 -9.68
N THR A 235 9.65 -5.61 -9.95
CA THR A 235 10.36 -4.37 -9.61
C THR A 235 9.92 -3.78 -8.27
N TRP A 236 8.88 -4.34 -7.64
CA TRP A 236 8.32 -3.80 -6.41
C TRP A 236 9.18 -4.13 -5.19
N PRO A 237 9.13 -3.29 -4.13
CA PRO A 237 9.64 -3.64 -2.83
C PRO A 237 9.07 -4.99 -2.36
N HIS A 238 9.85 -5.71 -1.55
CA HIS A 238 9.48 -7.01 -0.98
C HIS A 238 9.31 -8.16 -1.98
N TYR A 239 9.47 -7.93 -3.30
CA TYR A 239 9.52 -9.04 -4.25
C TYR A 239 10.67 -10.00 -3.92
N SER A 240 10.39 -11.30 -3.94
CA SER A 240 11.39 -12.34 -3.74
C SER A 240 11.38 -13.35 -4.88
N TYR A 241 12.56 -13.74 -5.34
CA TYR A 241 12.74 -14.76 -6.39
C TYR A 241 12.57 -16.19 -5.87
N MET A 242 12.60 -16.37 -4.55
CA MET A 242 12.50 -17.68 -3.91
C MET A 242 11.31 -17.70 -2.94
N LEU A 243 10.44 -18.68 -3.13
CA LEU A 243 9.43 -19.02 -2.14
C LEU A 243 10.10 -19.72 -0.95
N PRO A 244 9.62 -19.48 0.28
CA PRO A 244 10.15 -20.20 1.43
C PRO A 244 9.85 -21.70 1.32
N ASP A 245 10.72 -22.53 1.88
CA ASP A 245 10.49 -23.97 1.94
C ASP A 245 9.26 -24.25 2.80
N ARG A 246 8.17 -24.70 2.17
CA ARG A 246 6.99 -25.18 2.87
C ARG A 246 7.06 -26.70 2.93
N GLN A 247 7.14 -27.27 4.14
CA GLN A 247 6.84 -28.68 4.31
C GLN A 247 5.41 -28.90 3.81
N LYS A 248 5.27 -29.63 2.70
CA LYS A 248 3.97 -29.99 2.13
C LYS A 248 3.24 -30.77 3.22
N LYS A 249 2.21 -30.16 3.80
CA LYS A 249 1.22 -30.89 4.60
C LYS A 249 0.42 -31.70 3.57
N TYR A 250 0.84 -32.95 3.38
CA TYR A 250 0.13 -33.94 2.57
C TYR A 250 -1.23 -34.26 3.20
#